data_AF-A0A2C9D437-F1
#
_entry.id   AF-A0A2C9D437-F1
#
_cell.length_a   1.000
_cell.length_b   1.000
_cell.length_c   1.000
_cell.angle_alpha   90.00
_cell.angle_beta   90.00
_cell.angle_gamma   90.00
#
_symmetry.space_group_name_H-M   'P 1'
#
loop_
_entity.id
_entity.type
_entity.pdbx_description
1 polymer ?
#
loop_
_entity_poly.entity_id
_entity_poly.type
_entity_poly.pdbx_seq_one_letter_code
_entity_poly.pdbx_strand_id
1 'polypeptide(L)'
;MVIRAHSLALILICSVAFISSGNSASGQIGAAIITFGAGSAIINRAGDEFRKSIDHARAAASSLLDDANEKAKERLAQIDEIANRTISDMIGKTEEAATRILENATKKVNDLETQIMTDVKQVIWEGECAGRRLVIEDLGTALGGLGRLIGTNQIILTPPVKVRQTPKWYTGCLWWCRDPYVVDVTEPFGETYKKVRDLMEGAIAPDQVTDDTPADNLVGTYEYLSIFAKRTSCFYPGSEERYNRAFIYYREQARKWNNIVNVKL
;
A
#
# COMPACT_ATOMS: atom_id res chain seq x y z
N MET A 1 -12.97 -63.01 -31.38
CA MET A 1 -12.89 -62.70 -29.93
C MET A 1 -12.50 -61.24 -29.79
N VAL A 2 -13.18 -60.51 -28.90
CA VAL A 2 -13.45 -59.07 -28.93
C VAL A 2 -12.41 -58.25 -28.13
N ILE A 3 -11.76 -57.28 -28.79
CA ILE A 3 -11.48 -55.85 -28.46
C ILE A 3 -10.92 -55.39 -27.07
N ARG A 4 -9.94 -54.45 -27.17
CA ARG A 4 -9.46 -53.33 -26.27
C ARG A 4 -8.49 -53.67 -25.12
N ALA A 5 -7.23 -53.20 -25.12
CA ALA A 5 -6.70 -51.82 -25.05
C ALA A 5 -6.88 -51.14 -23.68
N HIS A 6 -5.80 -50.92 -22.93
CA HIS A 6 -5.58 -49.87 -21.91
C HIS A 6 -4.05 -49.55 -21.94
N SER A 7 -3.61 -48.50 -22.63
CA SER A 7 -3.37 -47.13 -22.11
C SER A 7 -2.19 -47.11 -21.10
N LEU A 8 -0.93 -46.89 -21.51
CA LEU A 8 -0.31 -45.56 -21.70
C LEU A 8 -0.82 -44.52 -20.70
N ALA A 9 -0.09 -44.32 -19.60
CA ALA A 9 -0.14 -43.11 -18.81
C ALA A 9 1.29 -42.53 -18.78
N LEU A 10 1.50 -41.54 -19.65
CA LEU A 10 2.65 -40.66 -19.69
C LEU A 10 2.96 -40.11 -18.29
N ILE A 11 4.17 -40.33 -17.81
CA ILE A 11 4.82 -39.47 -16.82
C ILE A 11 5.12 -38.17 -17.57
N LEU A 12 4.17 -37.25 -17.57
CA LEU A 12 4.34 -35.91 -18.11
C LEU A 12 5.11 -35.10 -17.06
N ILE A 13 6.44 -35.13 -17.19
CA ILE A 13 7.34 -34.15 -16.60
C ILE A 13 6.93 -32.80 -17.21
N CYS A 14 6.04 -32.07 -16.55
CA CYS A 14 5.76 -30.69 -16.88
C CYS A 14 6.96 -29.85 -16.45
N SER A 15 7.94 -29.79 -17.34
CA SER A 15 8.90 -28.69 -17.44
C SER A 15 8.12 -27.40 -17.70
N VAL A 16 7.57 -26.78 -16.65
CA VAL A 16 7.04 -25.43 -16.77
C VAL A 16 8.23 -24.50 -16.81
N ALA A 17 8.52 -24.04 -18.03
CA ALA A 17 9.45 -22.97 -18.29
C ALA A 17 9.11 -21.77 -17.40
N PHE A 18 10.05 -21.42 -16.52
CA PHE A 18 10.15 -20.13 -15.86
C PHE A 18 10.35 -19.06 -16.93
N ILE A 19 9.25 -18.58 -17.52
CA ILE A 19 9.31 -17.42 -18.41
C ILE A 19 9.02 -16.18 -17.57
N SER A 20 10.10 -15.42 -17.43
CA SER A 20 10.26 -14.10 -16.85
C SER A 20 9.16 -13.10 -17.19
N SER A 21 8.45 -12.63 -16.15
CA SER A 21 8.13 -11.21 -15.95
C SER A 21 7.75 -10.98 -14.47
N GLY A 22 8.59 -10.24 -13.73
CA GLY A 22 8.30 -9.76 -12.37
C GLY A 22 8.37 -10.81 -11.25
N ASN A 23 9.59 -11.23 -10.86
CA ASN A 23 9.83 -12.06 -9.67
C ASN A 23 9.43 -11.32 -8.38
N SER A 24 8.18 -11.48 -7.96
CA SER A 24 7.76 -11.26 -6.58
C SER A 24 7.41 -12.63 -6.00
N ALA A 25 7.80 -12.93 -4.75
CA ALA A 25 7.43 -14.23 -4.17
C ALA A 25 5.89 -14.40 -4.11
N SER A 26 5.12 -13.30 -4.14
CA SER A 26 3.65 -13.32 -4.30
C SER A 26 3.20 -14.00 -5.60
N GLY A 27 3.92 -13.77 -6.72
CA GLY A 27 3.66 -14.42 -8.00
C GLY A 27 4.02 -15.91 -8.01
N GLN A 28 5.13 -16.27 -7.36
CA GLN A 28 5.55 -17.67 -7.21
C GLN A 28 4.59 -18.47 -6.32
N ILE A 29 4.08 -17.83 -5.26
CA ILE A 29 3.04 -18.39 -4.38
C ILE A 29 1.74 -18.60 -5.16
N GLY A 30 1.30 -17.62 -5.95
CA GLY A 30 0.09 -17.73 -6.77
C GLY A 30 0.18 -18.91 -7.75
N ALA A 31 1.32 -19.07 -8.42
CA ALA A 31 1.56 -20.22 -9.30
C ALA A 31 1.54 -21.56 -8.55
N ALA A 32 2.15 -21.63 -7.36
CA ALA A 32 2.11 -22.82 -6.52
C ALA A 32 0.67 -23.18 -6.12
N ILE A 33 -0.10 -22.23 -5.59
CA ILE A 33 -1.49 -22.45 -5.14
C ILE A 33 -2.37 -22.93 -6.30
N ILE A 34 -2.28 -22.32 -7.48
CA ILE A 34 -3.03 -22.75 -8.68
C ILE A 34 -2.70 -24.21 -9.03
N THR A 35 -1.43 -24.61 -8.91
CA THR A 35 -0.99 -25.97 -9.24
C THR A 35 -1.50 -27.02 -8.23
N PHE A 36 -1.67 -26.66 -6.96
CA PHE A 36 -2.17 -27.57 -5.91
C PHE A 36 -3.69 -27.54 -5.73
N GLY A 37 -4.36 -26.44 -6.07
CA GLY A 37 -5.71 -26.11 -5.63
C GLY A 37 -6.70 -25.74 -6.73
N ALA A 38 -6.41 -26.05 -8.01
CA ALA A 38 -7.24 -25.68 -9.17
C ALA A 38 -8.73 -26.09 -9.12
N GLY A 39 -9.19 -26.81 -8.09
CA GLY A 39 -10.60 -27.10 -7.82
C GLY A 39 -11.10 -26.84 -6.38
N SER A 40 -10.24 -26.41 -5.44
CA SER A 40 -10.64 -26.20 -4.04
C SER A 40 -10.81 -24.72 -3.70
N ALA A 41 -12.05 -24.34 -3.35
CA ALA A 41 -12.35 -22.99 -2.89
C ALA A 41 -11.65 -22.63 -1.57
N ILE A 42 -11.34 -23.60 -0.71
CA ILE A 42 -10.75 -23.37 0.61
C ILE A 42 -9.26 -23.05 0.48
N ILE A 43 -8.51 -23.87 -0.27
CA ILE A 43 -7.09 -23.61 -0.55
C ILE A 43 -6.91 -22.26 -1.25
N ASN A 44 -7.74 -21.98 -2.26
CA ASN A 44 -7.63 -20.73 -3.01
C ASN A 44 -7.86 -19.52 -2.11
N ARG A 45 -8.84 -19.57 -1.21
CA ARG A 45 -9.08 -18.50 -0.24
C ARG A 45 -7.90 -18.32 0.73
N ALA A 46 -7.42 -19.40 1.35
CA ALA A 46 -6.28 -19.32 2.26
C ALA A 46 -5.01 -18.79 1.55
N GLY A 47 -4.84 -19.18 0.29
CA GLY A 47 -3.78 -18.71 -0.58
C GLY A 47 -3.87 -17.23 -0.90
N ASP A 48 -5.06 -16.72 -1.22
CA ASP A 48 -5.29 -15.29 -1.45
C ASP A 48 -5.08 -14.46 -0.19
N GLU A 49 -5.53 -14.94 0.98
CA GLU A 49 -5.28 -14.29 2.27
C GLU A 49 -3.78 -14.21 2.57
N PHE A 50 -3.04 -15.30 2.35
CA PHE A 50 -1.59 -15.34 2.50
C PHE A 50 -0.87 -14.36 1.57
N ARG A 51 -1.24 -14.36 0.28
CA ARG A 51 -0.68 -13.44 -0.71
C ARG A 51 -0.91 -11.98 -0.33
N LYS A 52 -2.13 -11.65 0.10
CA LYS A 52 -2.48 -10.31 0.56
C LYS A 52 -1.66 -9.88 1.77
N SER A 53 -1.46 -10.77 2.75
CA SER A 53 -0.62 -10.52 3.92
C SER A 53 0.83 -10.21 3.51
N ILE A 54 1.40 -10.97 2.57
CA ILE A 54 2.73 -10.72 2.02
C ILE A 54 2.83 -9.37 1.33
N ASP A 55 1.84 -9.03 0.49
CA ASP A 55 1.84 -7.77 -0.24
C ASP A 55 1.82 -6.57 0.73
N HIS A 56 1.01 -6.65 1.79
CA HIS A 56 0.99 -5.63 2.86
C HIS A 56 2.32 -5.54 3.61
N ALA A 57 2.88 -6.68 4.04
CA ALA A 57 4.17 -6.70 4.74
C ALA A 57 5.30 -6.15 3.87
N ARG A 58 5.32 -6.46 2.57
CA ARG A 58 6.30 -5.92 1.62
C ARG A 58 6.13 -4.43 1.41
N ALA A 59 4.91 -3.93 1.26
CA ALA A 59 4.67 -2.49 1.11
C ALA A 59 5.20 -1.73 2.33
N ALA A 60 4.93 -2.23 3.54
CA ALA A 60 5.44 -1.67 4.78
C ALA A 60 6.98 -1.72 4.84
N ALA A 61 7.60 -2.87 4.56
CA ALA A 61 9.06 -2.99 4.56
C ALA A 61 9.72 -2.11 3.50
N SER A 62 9.09 -1.98 2.33
CA SER A 62 9.60 -1.16 1.24
C SER A 62 9.48 0.34 1.52
N SER A 63 8.61 0.75 2.45
CA SER A 63 8.55 2.13 2.95
C SER A 63 9.76 2.48 3.83
N LEU A 64 10.35 1.48 4.49
CA LEU A 64 11.60 1.64 5.22
C LEU A 64 12.81 1.84 4.31
N LEU A 65 12.78 1.43 3.03
CA LEU A 65 13.98 1.49 2.17
C LEU A 65 14.54 2.91 2.02
N ASP A 66 13.67 3.92 2.00
CA ASP A 66 14.10 5.32 1.77
C ASP A 66 14.69 5.93 3.04
N ASP A 67 14.32 5.44 4.23
CA ASP A 67 14.67 6.05 5.52
C ASP A 67 15.59 5.14 6.39
N ALA A 68 15.56 3.82 6.18
CA ALA A 68 16.24 2.78 6.96
C ALA A 68 16.55 1.51 6.12
N ASN A 69 17.42 1.67 5.11
CA ASN A 69 17.72 0.67 4.08
C ASN A 69 18.07 -0.75 4.61
N GLU A 70 18.87 -0.87 5.67
CA GLU A 70 19.28 -2.18 6.19
C GLU A 70 18.14 -2.93 6.89
N LYS A 71 17.35 -2.25 7.72
CA LYS A 71 16.14 -2.84 8.34
C LYS A 71 15.16 -3.31 7.26
N ALA A 72 14.96 -2.49 6.23
CA ALA A 72 14.07 -2.82 5.13
C ALA A 72 14.48 -4.10 4.40
N LYS A 73 15.76 -4.24 4.06
CA LYS A 73 16.31 -5.45 3.40
C LYS A 73 16.14 -6.68 4.27
N GLU A 74 16.42 -6.58 5.57
CA GLU A 74 16.24 -7.68 6.51
C GLU A 74 14.78 -8.16 6.54
N ARG A 75 13.83 -7.23 6.63
CA ARG A 75 12.39 -7.55 6.67
C ARG A 75 11.90 -8.15 5.35
N LEU A 76 12.37 -7.66 4.21
CA LEU A 76 12.06 -8.25 2.91
C LEU A 76 12.61 -9.68 2.80
N ALA A 77 13.83 -9.93 3.27
CA ALA A 77 14.41 -11.27 3.29
C ALA A 77 13.62 -12.25 4.19
N GLN A 78 13.14 -11.78 5.35
CA GLN A 78 12.27 -12.59 6.23
C GLN A 78 10.94 -12.95 5.56
N ILE A 79 10.34 -12.02 4.82
CA ILE A 79 9.11 -12.28 4.04
C ILE A 79 9.39 -13.34 2.95
N ASP A 80 10.49 -13.20 2.22
CA ASP A 80 10.88 -14.14 1.17
C ASP A 80 11.18 -15.54 1.73
N GLU A 81 11.81 -15.63 2.90
CA GLU A 81 12.04 -16.90 3.59
C GLU A 81 10.73 -17.59 3.98
N ILE A 82 9.78 -16.86 4.57
CA ILE A 82 8.46 -17.40 4.92
C ILE A 82 7.74 -17.91 3.66
N ALA A 83 7.77 -17.14 2.57
CA ALA A 83 7.19 -17.53 1.29
C ALA A 83 7.80 -18.83 0.74
N ASN A 84 9.13 -18.90 0.63
CA ASN A 84 9.85 -20.05 0.08
C ASN A 84 9.65 -21.32 0.92
N ARG A 85 9.68 -21.17 2.24
CA ARG A 85 9.42 -22.28 3.17
C ARG A 85 7.99 -22.78 3.06
N THR A 86 7.02 -21.87 2.94
CA THR A 86 5.60 -22.22 2.77
C THR A 86 5.37 -23.02 1.50
N ILE A 87 5.96 -22.57 0.37
CA ILE A 87 5.90 -23.32 -0.89
C ILE A 87 6.48 -24.72 -0.71
N SER A 88 7.66 -24.83 -0.09
CA SER A 88 8.34 -26.11 0.11
C SER A 88 7.53 -27.05 1.02
N ASP A 89 6.97 -26.53 2.11
CA ASP A 89 6.20 -27.29 3.08
C ASP A 89 4.89 -27.83 2.49
N MET A 90 4.32 -27.14 1.49
CA MET A 90 3.10 -27.57 0.79
C MET A 90 3.33 -28.73 -0.19
N ILE A 91 4.57 -28.94 -0.68
CA ILE A 91 4.86 -29.97 -1.69
C ILE A 91 4.54 -31.36 -1.14
N GLY A 92 3.69 -32.10 -1.87
CA GLY A 92 3.33 -33.48 -1.53
C GLY A 92 2.40 -33.63 -0.32
N LYS A 93 1.76 -32.53 0.14
CA LYS A 93 0.78 -32.56 1.23
C LYS A 93 -0.66 -32.70 0.72
N THR A 94 -1.55 -33.16 1.61
CA THR A 94 -3.00 -33.14 1.35
C THR A 94 -3.53 -31.72 1.38
N GLU A 95 -4.74 -31.53 0.85
CA GLU A 95 -5.40 -30.23 0.83
C GLU A 95 -5.59 -29.62 2.23
N GLU A 96 -6.02 -30.42 3.21
CA GLU A 96 -6.19 -29.95 4.58
C GLU A 96 -4.86 -29.57 5.23
N ALA A 97 -3.81 -30.34 4.95
CA ALA A 97 -2.47 -30.04 5.44
C ALA A 97 -1.90 -28.77 4.78
N ALA A 98 -2.08 -28.59 3.47
CA ALA A 98 -1.68 -27.40 2.74
C ALA A 98 -2.42 -26.14 3.23
N THR A 99 -3.72 -26.25 3.50
CA THR A 99 -4.53 -25.16 4.06
C THR A 99 -3.99 -24.73 5.43
N ARG A 100 -3.70 -25.67 6.33
CA ARG A 100 -3.11 -25.36 7.64
C ARG A 100 -1.72 -24.75 7.54
N ILE A 101 -0.93 -25.13 6.53
CA ILE A 101 0.38 -24.52 6.26
C ILE A 101 0.20 -23.06 5.84
N LEU A 102 -0.74 -22.78 4.93
CA LEU A 102 -1.07 -21.41 4.50
C LEU A 102 -1.59 -20.56 5.66
N GLU A 103 -2.50 -21.07 6.49
CA GLU A 103 -3.01 -20.35 7.68
C GLU A 103 -1.88 -20.00 8.66
N ASN A 104 -0.99 -20.96 8.95
CA ASN A 104 0.16 -20.73 9.81
C ASN A 104 1.15 -19.74 9.19
N ALA A 105 1.37 -19.79 7.87
CA ALA A 105 2.22 -18.85 7.16
C ALA A 105 1.62 -17.43 7.20
N THR A 106 0.32 -17.29 6.98
CA THR A 106 -0.41 -16.01 7.12
C THR A 106 -0.23 -15.44 8.51
N LYS A 107 -0.35 -16.25 9.56
CA LYS A 107 -0.10 -15.78 10.94
C LYS A 107 1.33 -15.25 11.11
N LYS A 108 2.34 -15.98 10.63
CA LYS A 108 3.74 -15.54 10.70
C LYS A 108 3.98 -14.23 9.96
N VAL A 109 3.39 -14.06 8.78
CA VAL A 109 3.51 -12.82 8.01
C VAL A 109 2.78 -11.66 8.70
N ASN A 110 1.61 -11.87 9.29
CA ASN A 110 0.91 -10.84 10.07
C ASN A 110 1.70 -10.43 11.34
N ASP A 111 2.31 -11.39 12.03
CA ASP A 111 3.19 -11.12 13.17
C ASP A 111 4.42 -10.30 12.73
N LEU A 112 4.98 -10.62 11.56
CA LEU A 112 6.08 -9.88 10.96
C LEU A 112 5.65 -8.48 10.49
N GLU A 113 4.47 -8.33 9.86
CA GLU A 113 3.91 -7.04 9.48
C GLU A 113 3.82 -6.12 10.70
N THR A 114 3.39 -6.64 11.84
CA THR A 114 3.30 -5.87 13.10
C THR A 114 4.68 -5.36 13.54
N GLN A 115 5.72 -6.18 13.42
CA GLN A 115 7.10 -5.76 13.70
C GLN A 115 7.58 -4.70 12.71
N ILE A 116 7.31 -4.90 11.42
CA ILE A 116 7.65 -3.93 10.36
C ILE A 116 6.96 -2.59 10.63
N MET A 117 5.68 -2.59 10.98
CA MET A 117 4.94 -1.38 11.32
C MET A 117 5.51 -0.68 12.55
N THR A 118 6.03 -1.45 13.52
CA THR A 118 6.74 -0.90 14.68
C THR A 118 8.05 -0.23 14.25
N ASP A 119 8.83 -0.88 13.37
CA ASP A 119 10.04 -0.30 12.79
C ASP A 119 9.73 0.98 12.00
N VAL A 120 8.67 0.99 11.17
CA VAL A 120 8.20 2.17 10.42
C VAL A 120 7.84 3.30 11.37
N LYS A 121 7.08 3.00 12.43
CA LYS A 121 6.72 4.01 13.43
C LYS A 121 7.96 4.61 14.06
N GLN A 122 8.94 3.79 14.43
CA GLN A 122 10.19 4.25 15.02
C GLN A 122 10.95 5.17 14.06
N VAL A 123 11.09 4.78 12.80
CA VAL A 123 11.83 5.55 11.79
C VAL A 123 11.13 6.89 11.49
N ILE A 124 9.80 6.89 11.32
CA ILE A 124 9.05 8.15 11.15
C ILE A 124 9.21 9.04 12.38
N TRP A 125 9.15 8.46 13.58
CA TRP A 125 9.33 9.21 14.83
C TRP A 125 10.71 9.84 14.94
N GLU A 126 11.77 9.08 14.62
CA GLU A 126 13.16 9.54 14.66
C GLU A 126 13.48 10.56 13.56
N GLY A 127 12.94 10.40 12.35
CA GLY A 127 13.25 11.24 11.19
C GLY A 127 12.39 12.50 11.06
N GLU A 128 11.11 12.43 11.39
CA GLU A 128 10.14 13.51 11.13
C GLU A 128 9.62 14.16 12.42
N CYS A 129 9.43 13.37 13.48
CA CYS A 129 8.85 13.86 14.72
C CYS A 129 9.89 14.23 15.79
N ALA A 130 11.18 14.20 15.45
CA ALA A 130 12.37 14.24 16.32
C ALA A 130 12.25 15.16 17.57
N GLY A 131 11.65 14.61 18.63
CA GLY A 131 11.63 15.18 19.98
C GLY A 131 10.56 16.25 20.26
N ARG A 132 9.72 16.65 19.31
CA ARG A 132 8.63 17.60 19.56
C ARG A 132 7.29 17.02 19.10
N ARG A 133 6.37 16.91 20.05
CA ARG A 133 4.94 16.81 19.73
C ARG A 133 4.58 18.12 19.06
N LEU A 134 4.29 18.06 17.77
CA LEU A 134 3.89 19.23 17.02
C LEU A 134 2.48 19.58 17.47
N VAL A 135 2.33 20.79 18.01
CA VAL A 135 1.01 21.39 18.22
C VAL A 135 0.56 22.06 16.93
N ILE A 136 -0.70 22.47 16.84
CA ILE A 136 -1.21 23.16 15.64
C ILE A 136 -0.41 24.43 15.30
N GLU A 137 0.24 25.06 16.28
CA GLU A 137 1.12 26.21 16.04
C GLU A 137 2.37 25.83 15.22
N ASP A 138 2.82 24.56 15.30
CA ASP A 138 3.94 24.04 14.50
C ASP A 138 3.50 23.55 13.11
N LEU A 139 2.21 23.67 12.78
CA LEU A 139 1.62 23.12 11.55
C LEU A 139 2.30 23.65 10.29
N GLY A 140 2.72 24.92 10.27
CA GLY A 140 3.45 25.47 9.11
C GLY A 140 4.77 24.75 8.85
N THR A 141 5.54 24.51 9.91
CA THR A 141 6.81 23.76 9.85
C THR A 141 6.56 22.31 9.48
N ALA A 142 5.54 21.69 10.09
CA ALA A 142 5.17 20.30 9.86
C ALA A 142 4.70 20.07 8.41
N LEU A 143 3.89 20.96 7.86
CA LEU A 143 3.38 20.87 6.48
C LEU A 143 4.44 21.17 5.44
N GLY A 144 5.51 21.89 5.78
CA GLY A 144 6.61 22.24 4.88
C GLY A 144 6.09 22.74 3.52
N GLY A 145 6.62 22.18 2.42
CA GLY A 145 6.22 22.55 1.06
C GLY A 145 4.83 22.07 0.60
N LEU A 146 4.09 21.32 1.41
CA LEU A 146 2.75 20.82 1.05
C LEU A 146 1.69 21.92 1.11
N GLY A 147 1.91 22.95 1.93
CA GLY A 147 0.96 24.04 2.06
C GLY A 147 1.51 25.17 2.92
N ARG A 148 0.80 26.31 2.91
CA ARG A 148 1.16 27.50 3.67
C ARG A 148 0.02 27.90 4.58
N LEU A 149 0.32 28.25 5.83
CA LEU A 149 -0.66 28.84 6.73
C LEU A 149 -1.09 30.24 6.23
N ILE A 150 -2.39 30.51 6.21
CA ILE A 150 -2.93 31.88 6.15
C ILE A 150 -3.65 32.18 7.46
N GLY A 151 -3.29 33.30 8.09
CA GLY A 151 -3.89 33.68 9.36
C GLY A 151 -3.60 32.65 10.44
N THR A 152 -4.52 32.49 11.39
CA THR A 152 -4.33 31.63 12.56
C THR A 152 -4.80 30.20 12.35
N ASN A 153 -5.80 29.95 11.49
CA ASN A 153 -6.51 28.66 11.43
C ASN A 153 -6.79 28.16 10.01
N GLN A 154 -6.01 28.55 8.99
CA GLN A 154 -6.24 28.09 7.61
C GLN A 154 -4.94 27.65 6.95
N ILE A 155 -5.03 26.64 6.09
CA ILE A 155 -3.95 26.17 5.23
C ILE A 155 -4.35 26.33 3.78
N ILE A 156 -3.49 26.96 2.98
CA ILE A 156 -3.52 26.84 1.52
C ILE A 156 -2.75 25.58 1.15
N LEU A 157 -3.42 24.67 0.48
CA LEU A 157 -2.80 23.50 -0.12
C LEU A 157 -2.23 23.87 -1.48
N THR A 158 -1.06 23.34 -1.79
CA THR A 158 -0.45 23.48 -3.13
C THR A 158 -0.44 22.10 -3.78
N PRO A 159 -1.59 21.61 -4.27
CA PRO A 159 -1.65 20.28 -4.84
C PRO A 159 -0.88 20.23 -6.18
N PRO A 160 -0.30 19.06 -6.52
CA PRO A 160 0.24 18.83 -7.86
C PRO A 160 -0.85 18.94 -8.93
N VAL A 161 -2.08 18.54 -8.60
CA VAL A 161 -3.23 18.55 -9.50
C VAL A 161 -4.40 19.25 -8.84
N LYS A 162 -5.03 20.18 -9.55
CA LYS A 162 -6.28 20.77 -9.11
C LYS A 162 -7.48 19.99 -9.67
N VAL A 163 -8.46 19.67 -8.82
CA VAL A 163 -9.81 19.24 -9.19
C VAL A 163 -10.34 20.14 -10.30
N ARG A 164 -10.79 19.54 -11.42
CA ARG A 164 -11.42 20.28 -12.53
C ARG A 164 -12.87 20.62 -12.20
N GLN A 165 -13.54 19.70 -11.50
CA GLN A 165 -14.88 19.91 -10.98
C GLN A 165 -14.85 19.87 -9.46
N THR A 166 -15.52 20.83 -8.84
CA THR A 166 -15.65 20.89 -7.40
C THR A 166 -16.38 19.63 -6.92
N PRO A 167 -15.81 18.84 -5.99
CA PRO A 167 -16.41 17.59 -5.55
C PRO A 167 -17.83 17.80 -5.01
N LYS A 168 -18.73 16.82 -5.19
CA LYS A 168 -20.14 16.93 -4.75
C LYS A 168 -20.33 17.22 -3.25
N TRP A 169 -19.35 16.83 -2.42
CA TRP A 169 -19.34 17.11 -0.98
C TRP A 169 -18.89 18.54 -0.66
N TYR A 170 -18.35 19.28 -1.62
CA TYR A 170 -17.94 20.67 -1.45
C TYR A 170 -19.14 21.60 -1.63
N THR A 171 -19.78 21.93 -0.51
CA THR A 171 -20.99 22.78 -0.47
C THR A 171 -20.68 24.28 -0.39
N GLY A 172 -19.43 24.69 -0.59
CA GLY A 172 -18.96 26.08 -0.43
C GLY A 172 -19.54 27.08 -1.45
N CYS A 173 -20.27 26.63 -2.47
CA CYS A 173 -20.72 27.45 -3.59
C CYS A 173 -22.16 27.99 -3.47
N LEU A 174 -22.69 28.21 -2.27
CA LEU A 174 -24.05 28.75 -2.17
C LEU A 174 -24.10 30.26 -2.50
N TRP A 175 -23.11 31.05 -2.08
CA TRP A 175 -23.06 32.51 -2.32
C TRP A 175 -21.64 33.11 -2.47
N TRP A 176 -20.58 32.41 -2.02
CA TRP A 176 -19.20 32.89 -2.08
C TRP A 176 -18.32 31.68 -2.37
N CYS A 177 -17.76 31.58 -3.59
CA CYS A 177 -16.89 30.47 -3.94
C CYS A 177 -15.58 30.58 -3.17
N ARG A 178 -15.54 29.98 -1.98
CA ARG A 178 -14.28 29.76 -1.27
C ARG A 178 -13.41 28.85 -2.14
N ASP A 179 -12.11 29.13 -2.22
CA ASP A 179 -11.17 28.25 -2.90
C ASP A 179 -11.12 26.91 -2.12
N PRO A 180 -11.42 25.75 -2.75
CA PRO A 180 -11.42 24.47 -2.07
C PRO A 180 -10.05 24.08 -1.49
N TYR A 181 -8.96 24.70 -1.96
CA TYR A 181 -7.61 24.48 -1.44
C TYR A 181 -7.30 25.32 -0.20
N VAL A 182 -8.20 26.19 0.23
CA VAL A 182 -8.11 26.90 1.52
C VAL A 182 -8.92 26.13 2.55
N VAL A 183 -8.25 25.27 3.29
CA VAL A 183 -8.87 24.38 4.28
C VAL A 183 -8.74 24.96 5.68
N ASP A 184 -9.83 24.98 6.43
CA ASP A 184 -9.80 25.33 7.86
C ASP A 184 -9.08 24.24 8.66
N VAL A 185 -8.16 24.68 9.50
CA VAL A 185 -7.52 23.86 10.53
C VAL A 185 -8.51 23.71 11.67
N THR A 186 -8.93 22.47 11.93
CA THR A 186 -9.94 22.11 12.92
C THR A 186 -9.33 21.20 13.96
N GLU A 187 -9.72 21.36 15.22
CA GLU A 187 -9.42 20.39 16.27
C GLU A 187 -10.56 19.36 16.41
N PRO A 188 -10.26 18.04 16.39
CA PRO A 188 -8.94 17.44 16.19
C PRO A 188 -8.47 17.57 14.73
N PHE A 189 -7.15 17.75 14.53
CA PHE A 189 -6.49 17.88 13.21
C PHE A 189 -6.77 16.70 12.26
N GLY A 190 -7.22 15.56 12.79
CA GLY A 190 -7.73 14.45 11.99
C GLY A 190 -8.90 14.83 11.06
N GLU A 191 -9.71 15.83 11.40
CA GLU A 191 -10.76 16.35 10.52
C GLU A 191 -10.17 17.21 9.38
N THR A 192 -9.13 18.00 9.66
CA THR A 192 -8.36 18.69 8.62
C THR A 192 -7.71 17.68 7.69
N TYR A 193 -7.12 16.62 8.23
CA TYR A 193 -6.53 15.54 7.43
C TYR A 193 -7.57 14.91 6.49
N LYS A 194 -8.75 14.55 6.99
CA LYS A 194 -9.83 13.99 6.17
C LYS A 194 -10.22 14.94 5.04
N LYS A 195 -10.42 16.22 5.31
CA LYS A 195 -10.77 17.22 4.28
C LYS A 195 -9.71 17.32 3.19
N VAL A 196 -8.44 17.43 3.58
CA VAL A 196 -7.31 17.50 2.64
C VAL A 196 -7.25 16.21 1.82
N ARG A 197 -7.34 15.05 2.48
CA ARG A 197 -7.33 13.75 1.82
C ARG A 197 -8.46 13.64 0.79
N ASP A 198 -9.69 13.90 1.21
CA ASP A 198 -10.88 13.75 0.36
C ASP A 198 -10.83 14.71 -0.84
N LEU A 199 -10.20 15.89 -0.68
CA LEU A 199 -9.93 16.83 -1.76
C LEU A 199 -8.92 16.28 -2.77
N MET A 200 -7.79 15.76 -2.29
CA MET A 200 -6.74 15.22 -3.16
C MET A 200 -7.17 13.92 -3.85
N GLU A 201 -7.83 13.01 -3.13
CA GLU A 201 -8.42 11.80 -3.71
C GLU A 201 -9.51 12.16 -4.72
N GLY A 202 -10.29 13.20 -4.45
CA GLY A 202 -11.23 13.76 -5.42
C GLY A 202 -10.56 14.26 -6.70
N ALA A 203 -9.36 14.84 -6.60
CA ALA A 203 -8.61 15.34 -7.77
C ALA A 203 -8.13 14.23 -8.71
N ILE A 204 -7.98 13.01 -8.19
CA ILE A 204 -7.55 11.83 -8.92
C ILE A 204 -8.66 10.77 -9.03
N ALA A 205 -9.90 11.16 -8.77
CA ALA A 205 -11.04 10.26 -8.89
C ALA A 205 -11.26 9.84 -10.36
N PRO A 206 -11.80 8.63 -10.62
CA PRO A 206 -11.96 8.12 -11.99
C PRO A 206 -12.80 9.02 -12.93
N ASP A 207 -13.69 9.84 -12.38
CA ASP A 207 -14.49 10.81 -13.13
C ASP A 207 -13.77 12.14 -13.40
N GLN A 208 -12.65 12.40 -12.72
CA GLN A 208 -11.79 13.57 -12.92
C GLN A 208 -10.54 13.25 -13.77
N VAL A 209 -10.11 11.99 -13.79
CA VAL A 209 -8.96 11.50 -14.56
C VAL A 209 -9.42 11.07 -15.96
N THR A 210 -9.02 11.83 -16.97
CA THR A 210 -9.21 11.49 -18.39
C THR A 210 -7.95 10.84 -18.97
N ASP A 211 -8.04 10.23 -20.16
CA ASP A 211 -6.88 9.65 -20.87
C ASP A 211 -5.75 10.67 -21.12
N ASP A 212 -6.11 11.95 -21.26
CA ASP A 212 -5.16 13.07 -21.41
C ASP A 212 -4.53 13.53 -20.07
N THR A 213 -4.91 12.92 -18.94
CA THR A 213 -4.34 13.31 -17.64
C THR A 213 -2.92 12.78 -17.56
N PRO A 214 -1.92 13.66 -17.40
CA PRO A 214 -0.54 13.23 -17.25
C PRO A 214 -0.41 12.24 -16.08
N ALA A 215 0.35 11.16 -16.25
CA ALA A 215 0.40 10.12 -15.23
C ALA A 215 1.29 10.52 -14.02
N ASP A 216 2.24 11.43 -14.24
CA ASP A 216 3.04 12.12 -13.22
C ASP A 216 2.16 12.94 -12.24
N ASN A 217 1.05 13.49 -12.71
CA ASN A 217 0.06 14.16 -11.86
C ASN A 217 -0.59 13.21 -10.84
N LEU A 218 -0.84 11.95 -11.23
CA LEU A 218 -1.33 10.91 -10.32
C LEU A 218 -0.26 10.52 -9.30
N VAL A 219 0.97 10.29 -9.77
CA VAL A 219 2.12 9.96 -8.91
C VAL A 219 2.32 11.06 -7.88
N GLY A 220 2.40 12.33 -8.31
CA GLY A 220 2.61 13.47 -7.43
C GLY A 220 1.50 13.62 -6.38
N THR A 221 0.23 13.36 -6.74
CA THR A 221 -0.86 13.44 -5.76
C THR A 221 -0.77 12.34 -4.71
N TYR A 222 -0.42 11.11 -5.09
CA TYR A 222 -0.18 10.04 -4.13
C TYR A 222 1.06 10.30 -3.25
N GLU A 223 2.13 10.85 -3.80
CA GLU A 223 3.30 11.27 -3.02
C GLU A 223 2.95 12.38 -2.03
N TYR A 224 2.17 13.37 -2.46
CA TYR A 224 1.65 14.42 -1.59
C TYR A 224 0.87 13.83 -0.42
N LEU A 225 -0.10 12.94 -0.69
CA LEU A 225 -0.92 12.27 0.32
C LEU A 225 -0.08 11.42 1.27
N SER A 226 0.93 10.73 0.74
CA SER A 226 1.88 9.94 1.52
C SER A 226 2.65 10.82 2.52
N ILE A 227 3.29 11.88 2.03
CA ILE A 227 4.08 12.80 2.88
C ILE A 227 3.18 13.50 3.90
N PHE A 228 1.97 13.91 3.49
CA PHE A 228 0.99 14.52 4.38
C PHE A 228 0.54 13.58 5.49
N ALA A 229 0.30 12.30 5.19
CA ALA A 229 0.00 11.29 6.20
C ALA A 229 1.17 11.05 7.16
N LYS A 230 2.40 10.95 6.63
CA LYS A 230 3.64 10.82 7.42
C LYS A 230 3.82 11.98 8.40
N ARG A 231 3.50 13.21 7.99
CA ARG A 231 3.57 14.39 8.88
C ARG A 231 2.44 14.43 9.89
N THR A 232 1.25 13.99 9.46
CA THR A 232 0.07 13.95 10.33
C THR A 232 0.25 12.97 11.49
N SER A 233 1.01 11.88 11.32
CA SER A 233 1.28 10.93 12.40
C SER A 233 2.01 11.56 13.60
N CYS A 234 2.70 12.69 13.43
CA CYS A 234 3.40 13.38 14.52
C CYS A 234 2.49 14.19 15.45
N PHE A 235 1.24 14.48 15.07
CA PHE A 235 0.36 15.39 15.83
C PHE A 235 -0.41 14.73 16.97
N TYR A 236 -0.67 13.42 16.92
CA TYR A 236 -1.57 12.75 17.88
C TYR A 236 -1.09 11.39 18.37
N PRO A 237 -0.75 11.26 19.67
CA PRO A 237 -0.50 9.98 20.32
C PRO A 237 -1.72 9.05 20.21
N GLY A 238 -1.50 7.78 19.86
CA GLY A 238 -2.55 6.76 19.73
C GLY A 238 -3.21 6.71 18.35
N SER A 239 -2.86 7.61 17.43
CA SER A 239 -3.37 7.61 16.06
C SER A 239 -2.28 7.39 15.00
N GLU A 240 -1.03 7.25 15.43
CA GLU A 240 0.13 7.16 14.55
C GLU A 240 0.01 5.96 13.62
N GLU A 241 -0.49 4.82 14.11
CA GLU A 241 -0.68 3.63 13.29
C GLU A 241 -1.59 3.89 12.09
N ARG A 242 -2.71 4.60 12.29
CA ARG A 242 -3.66 4.92 11.22
C ARG A 242 -2.97 5.73 10.12
N TYR A 243 -2.20 6.74 10.51
CA TYR A 243 -1.52 7.63 9.56
C TYR A 243 -0.30 6.98 8.92
N ASN A 244 0.42 6.12 9.64
CA ASN A 244 1.53 5.32 9.10
C ASN A 244 1.01 4.33 8.04
N ARG A 245 -0.15 3.70 8.28
CA ARG A 245 -0.80 2.85 7.27
C ARG A 245 -1.22 3.65 6.03
N ALA A 246 -1.75 4.85 6.21
CA ALA A 246 -2.07 5.74 5.09
C ALA A 246 -0.80 6.16 4.31
N PHE A 247 0.28 6.50 5.01
CA PHE A 247 1.59 6.80 4.41
C PHE A 247 2.07 5.65 3.52
N ILE A 248 2.06 4.42 4.03
CA ILE A 248 2.46 3.22 3.29
C ILE A 248 1.55 3.00 2.08
N TYR A 249 0.23 3.08 2.28
CA TYR A 249 -0.74 2.89 1.21
C TYR A 249 -0.52 3.85 0.05
N TYR A 250 -0.48 5.16 0.31
CA TYR A 250 -0.32 6.15 -0.77
C TYR A 250 1.06 6.06 -1.42
N ARG A 251 2.11 5.73 -0.66
CA ARG A 251 3.44 5.50 -1.22
C ARG A 251 3.47 4.31 -2.17
N GLU A 252 2.77 3.24 -1.83
CA GLU A 252 2.63 2.08 -2.71
C GLU A 252 1.88 2.43 -4.00
N GLN A 253 0.80 3.23 -3.90
CA GLN A 253 0.07 3.71 -5.08
C GLN A 253 0.94 4.58 -5.98
N ALA A 254 1.72 5.52 -5.40
CA ALA A 254 2.67 6.33 -6.15
C ALA A 254 3.67 5.46 -6.92
N ARG A 255 4.26 4.43 -6.26
CA ARG A 255 5.19 3.50 -6.90
C ARG A 255 4.54 2.70 -8.04
N LYS A 256 3.31 2.20 -7.85
CA LYS A 256 2.58 1.47 -8.89
C LYS A 256 2.36 2.35 -10.13
N TRP A 257 1.92 3.58 -9.93
CA TRP A 257 1.74 4.53 -11.04
C TRP A 257 3.06 4.92 -11.70
N ASN A 258 4.10 5.19 -10.91
CA ASN A 258 5.41 5.54 -11.44
C ASN A 258 6.00 4.43 -12.33
N ASN A 259 5.83 3.16 -11.94
CA ASN A 259 6.23 2.02 -12.77
C ASN A 259 5.47 1.97 -14.10
N ILE A 260 4.20 2.38 -14.14
CA ILE A 260 3.40 2.47 -15.38
C ILE A 260 3.88 3.63 -16.25
N VAL A 261 4.21 4.78 -15.65
CA VAL A 261 4.73 5.96 -16.39
C VAL A 261 6.07 5.63 -17.04
N ASN A 262 7.00 5.06 -16.28
CA ASN A 262 8.35 4.73 -16.76
C ASN A 262 8.39 3.64 -17.83
N VAL A 263 7.35 2.81 -17.94
CA VAL A 263 7.23 1.79 -19.00
C VAL A 263 6.67 2.38 -20.31
N LYS A 264 6.01 3.55 -20.26
CA LYS A 264 5.41 4.21 -21.43
C LYS A 264 6.33 5.25 -22.10
N LEU A 265 7.46 5.59 -21.49
CA LEU A 265 8.51 6.46 -22.04
C LEU A 265 9.55 5.64 -22.80
#